data_AF-A0A7V9S0S6-F1
#
_entry.id   AF-A0A7V9S0S6-F1
#
_cell.length_a   1.000
_cell.length_b   1.000
_cell.length_c   1.000
_cell.angle_alpha   90.00
_cell.angle_beta   90.00
_cell.angle_gamma   90.00
#
_symmetry.space_group_name_H-M   'P 1'
#
loop_
_entity.id
_entity.type
_entity.pdbx_description
1 polymer ?
#
loop_
_entity_poly.entity_id
_entity_poly.type
_entity_poly.pdbx_seq_one_letter_code
_entity_poly.pdbx_strand_id
1 'polypeptide(L)'
;MLSGVGRDGGVETELGTFDVRGAPRGLVHLAVRPEQLELRTDRDANSEVVEREFRGHDVLYRLRHEGGRTVLVQLSSLELYEVGQRVYVRPARTAVGALVD
;
A
#
# COMPACT_ATOMS: atom_id res chain seq x y z
N MET A 1 -6.61 -5.26 -4.98
CA MET A 1 -6.00 -6.55 -5.35
C MET A 1 -4.51 -6.36 -5.54
N LEU A 2 -3.70 -7.12 -4.82
CA LEU A 2 -2.25 -7.26 -5.00
C LEU A 2 -1.94 -8.73 -5.24
N SER A 3 -1.06 -9.01 -6.18
CA SER A 3 -0.46 -10.34 -6.33
C SER A 3 0.75 -10.45 -5.41
N GLY A 4 0.93 -11.61 -4.81
CA GLY A 4 2.07 -11.88 -3.96
C GLY A 4 2.42 -13.36 -3.89
N VAL A 5 3.49 -13.65 -3.14
CA VAL A 5 3.93 -15.00 -2.85
C VAL A 5 3.82 -15.24 -1.35
N GLY A 6 2.95 -16.17 -0.95
CA GLY A 6 2.84 -16.62 0.43
C GLY A 6 4.05 -17.48 0.82
N ARG A 7 4.63 -17.14 1.98
CA ARG A 7 5.78 -17.81 2.60
C ARG A 7 5.62 -17.83 4.12
N ASP A 8 6.50 -18.53 4.82
CA ASP A 8 6.52 -18.52 6.28
C ASP A 8 6.75 -17.08 6.77
N GLY A 9 5.72 -16.49 7.41
CA GLY A 9 5.76 -15.10 7.91
C GLY A 9 4.89 -14.10 7.14
N GLY A 10 4.19 -14.51 6.08
CA GLY A 10 3.17 -13.68 5.42
C GLY A 10 3.18 -13.78 3.89
N VAL A 11 2.79 -12.70 3.23
CA VAL A 11 2.72 -12.61 1.77
C VAL A 11 3.61 -11.47 1.28
N GLU A 12 4.64 -11.82 0.50
CA GLU A 12 5.53 -10.87 -0.16
C GLU A 12 4.85 -10.30 -1.40
N THR A 13 4.82 -8.97 -1.53
CA THR A 13 4.26 -8.25 -2.69
C THR A 13 5.23 -7.18 -3.17
N GLU A 14 4.91 -6.54 -4.30
CA GLU A 14 5.66 -5.37 -4.79
C GLU A 14 5.64 -4.17 -3.83
N LEU A 15 4.65 -4.08 -2.92
CA LEU A 15 4.57 -3.01 -1.93
C LEU A 15 5.32 -3.36 -0.63
N GLY A 16 5.78 -4.61 -0.48
CA GLY A 16 6.37 -5.17 0.73
C GLY A 16 5.60 -6.38 1.26
N THR A 17 5.93 -6.80 2.47
CA THR A 17 5.36 -8.01 3.09
C THR A 17 4.16 -7.66 3.97
N PHE A 18 3.03 -8.31 3.71
CA PHE A 18 1.85 -8.25 4.58
C PHE A 18 1.87 -9.42 5.57
N ASP A 19 1.61 -9.15 6.85
CA ASP A 19 1.38 -10.20 7.83
C ASP A 19 0.01 -10.83 7.56
N VAL A 20 0.03 -12.08 7.13
CA VAL A 20 -1.16 -12.87 6.81
C VAL A 20 -0.97 -14.22 7.49
N ARG A 21 -1.59 -14.36 8.66
CA ARG A 21 -1.52 -15.60 9.43
C ARG A 21 -2.11 -16.75 8.63
N GLY A 22 -1.33 -17.83 8.50
CA GLY A 22 -1.76 -19.02 7.76
C GLY A 22 -1.81 -18.83 6.24
N ALA A 23 -1.06 -17.85 5.69
CA ALA A 23 -0.96 -17.69 4.25
C ALA A 23 -0.54 -19.01 3.57
N PRO A 24 -1.27 -19.48 2.54
CA PRO A 24 -0.85 -20.65 1.79
C PRO A 24 0.44 -20.33 1.05
N ARG A 25 1.30 -21.34 0.91
CA ARG A 25 2.56 -21.17 0.18
C ARG A 25 2.29 -21.05 -1.32
N GLY A 26 2.98 -20.13 -1.98
CA GLY A 26 2.90 -19.94 -3.43
C GLY A 26 2.13 -18.68 -3.83
N LEU A 27 1.67 -18.64 -5.08
CA LEU A 27 1.01 -17.46 -5.63
C LEU A 27 -0.36 -17.24 -4.97
N VAL A 28 -0.59 -16.02 -4.49
CA VAL A 28 -1.84 -15.61 -3.84
C VAL A 28 -2.24 -14.21 -4.27
N HIS A 29 -3.53 -13.90 -4.11
CA HIS A 29 -4.05 -12.55 -4.24
C HIS A 29 -4.49 -12.01 -2.88
N LEU A 30 -4.19 -10.74 -2.65
CA LEU A 30 -4.58 -10.00 -1.45
C LEU A 30 -5.55 -8.87 -1.77
N ALA A 31 -6.65 -8.84 -1.04
CA ALA A 31 -7.41 -7.63 -0.85
C ALA A 31 -6.70 -6.77 0.20
N VAL A 32 -6.25 -5.59 -0.23
CA VAL A 32 -5.60 -4.58 0.62
C VAL A 32 -6.43 -3.32 0.54
N ARG A 33 -6.86 -2.84 1.72
CA ARG A 33 -7.62 -1.60 1.82
C ARG A 33 -6.66 -0.39 1.86
N PRO A 34 -7.07 0.79 1.36
CA PRO A 34 -6.21 1.97 1.33
C PRO A 34 -5.63 2.36 2.69
N GLU A 35 -6.38 2.20 3.78
CA GLU A 35 -5.96 2.51 5.16
C GLU A 35 -4.94 1.52 5.74
N GLN A 36 -4.64 0.43 5.03
CA GLN A 36 -3.62 -0.55 5.43
C GLN A 36 -2.24 -0.22 4.83
N LEU A 37 -2.13 0.90 4.14
CA LEU A 37 -0.89 1.38 3.55
C LEU A 37 -0.46 2.66 4.25
N GLU A 38 0.84 2.86 4.34
CA GLU A 38 1.44 4.09 4.84
C GLU A 38 2.36 4.70 3.79
N LEU A 39 2.50 6.02 3.85
CA LEU A 39 3.44 6.78 3.04
C LEU A 39 4.59 7.28 3.91
N ARG A 40 5.76 7.39 3.30
CA ARG A 40 6.91 8.09 3.87
C ARG A 40 7.62 8.89 2.79
N THR A 41 8.11 10.07 3.15
CA THR A 41 9.07 10.79 2.32
C THR A 41 10.40 10.04 2.36
N ASP A 42 10.86 9.58 1.20
CA ASP A 42 12.08 8.79 1.07
C ASP A 42 12.85 9.19 -0.20
N ARG A 43 14.18 9.10 -0.15
CA ARG A 43 15.06 9.27 -1.31
C ARG A 43 14.91 8.11 -2.30
N ASP A 44 14.59 6.93 -1.81
CA ASP A 44 14.36 5.71 -2.61
C ASP A 44 12.87 5.49 -2.90
N ALA A 45 12.12 6.57 -3.12
CA ALA A 45 10.69 6.56 -3.36
C ALA A 45 10.27 5.64 -4.53
N ASN A 46 9.39 4.67 -4.24
CA ASN A 46 8.82 3.72 -5.22
C ASN A 46 7.52 4.23 -5.88
N SER A 47 7.07 5.44 -5.56
CA SER A 47 5.80 5.99 -6.03
C SER A 47 5.82 7.51 -6.18
N GLU A 48 4.84 8.02 -6.93
CA GLU A 48 4.52 9.44 -7.04
C GLU A 48 3.05 9.67 -6.74
N VAL A 49 2.74 10.71 -5.95
CA VAL A 49 1.36 11.16 -5.72
C VAL A 49 0.84 11.84 -6.98
N VAL A 50 -0.20 11.28 -7.59
CA VAL A 50 -0.80 11.84 -8.82
C VAL A 50 -2.14 12.53 -8.58
N GLU A 51 -2.81 12.22 -7.47
CA GLU A 51 -4.08 12.85 -7.08
C GLU A 51 -4.20 12.82 -5.54
N ARG A 52 -4.90 13.81 -4.98
CA ARG A 52 -5.35 13.78 -3.58
C ARG A 52 -6.79 14.28 -3.50
N GLU A 53 -7.60 13.61 -2.69
CA GLU A 53 -8.99 13.93 -2.44
C GLU A 53 -9.22 14.07 -0.93
N PHE A 54 -9.61 15.27 -0.48
CA PHE A 54 -9.95 15.52 0.92
C PHE A 54 -11.34 14.98 1.25
N ARG A 55 -11.44 14.15 2.30
CA ARG A 55 -12.68 13.53 2.79
C ARG A 55 -12.95 13.87 4.26
N GLY A 56 -12.67 15.11 4.64
CA GLY A 56 -12.80 15.58 6.02
C GLY A 56 -11.57 15.24 6.86
N HIS A 57 -11.69 14.24 7.73
CA HIS A 57 -10.59 13.85 8.63
C HIS A 57 -9.52 12.99 7.94
N ASP A 58 -9.80 12.51 6.73
CA ASP A 58 -8.90 11.71 5.92
C ASP A 58 -8.65 12.33 4.55
N VAL A 59 -7.56 11.90 3.92
CA VAL A 59 -7.21 12.19 2.54
C VAL A 59 -7.02 10.86 1.81
N LEU A 60 -7.70 10.71 0.67
CA LEU A 60 -7.43 9.62 -0.25
C LEU A 60 -6.40 10.07 -1.28
N TYR A 61 -5.25 9.40 -1.30
CA TYR A 61 -4.20 9.60 -2.27
C TYR A 61 -4.28 8.55 -3.38
N ARG A 62 -4.12 9.00 -4.62
CA ARG A 62 -3.81 8.13 -5.76
C ARG A 62 -2.33 8.23 -6.05
N LEU A 63 -1.66 7.08 -6.10
CA LEU A 63 -0.25 6.97 -6.44
C LEU A 63 -0.06 6.25 -7.76
N ARG A 64 0.97 6.66 -8.49
CA ARG A 64 1.57 5.87 -9.56
C ARG A 64 2.79 5.13 -9.01
N HIS A 65 2.65 3.82 -8.82
CA HIS A 65 3.75 2.95 -8.39
C HIS A 65 4.71 2.69 -9.56
N GLU A 66 5.99 2.51 -9.26
CA GLU A 66 7.02 2.19 -10.26
C GLU A 66 6.77 0.86 -10.98
N GLY A 67 6.08 -0.09 -10.33
CA GLY A 67 5.59 -1.34 -10.93
C GLY A 67 4.46 -1.14 -11.97
N GLY A 68 4.10 0.11 -12.29
CA GLY A 68 3.15 0.45 -13.35
C GLY A 68 1.68 0.46 -12.93
N ARG A 69 1.38 0.23 -11.65
CA ARG A 69 0.01 0.20 -11.13
C ARG A 69 -0.39 1.48 -10.41
N THR A 70 -1.70 1.68 -10.33
CA THR A 70 -2.31 2.68 -9.45
C THR A 70 -2.51 2.10 -8.05
N VAL A 71 -2.04 2.81 -7.02
CA VAL A 71 -2.24 2.45 -5.62
C VAL A 71 -3.08 3.53 -4.95
N LEU A 72 -4.06 3.11 -4.14
CA LEU A 72 -4.86 4.02 -3.32
C LEU A 72 -4.39 3.92 -1.88
N VAL A 73 -4.17 5.06 -1.23
CA VAL A 73 -3.77 5.14 0.17
C VAL A 73 -4.65 6.14 0.90
N GLN A 74 -5.17 5.78 2.06
CA GLN A 74 -5.96 6.68 2.91
C GLN A 74 -5.17 6.99 4.17
N LEU A 75 -4.90 8.27 4.40
CA LEU A 75 -4.21 8.76 5.60
C LEU A 75 -5.04 9.83 6.29
N SER A 76 -4.71 10.13 7.55
CA SER A 76 -5.27 11.30 8.24
C SER A 76 -4.95 12.59 7.49
N SER A 77 -5.87 13.55 7.51
CA SER A 77 -5.64 14.89 6.93
C SER A 77 -4.60 15.73 7.66
N LEU A 78 -4.04 15.24 8.76
CA LEU A 78 -2.88 15.81 9.44
C LEU A 78 -1.55 15.46 8.74
N GLU A 79 -1.54 14.43 7.89
CA GLU A 79 -0.39 13.98 7.10
C GLU A 79 -0.58 14.36 5.63
N LEU A 80 0.05 15.45 5.21
CA LEU A 80 -0.13 16.01 3.88
C LEU A 80 1.04 15.69 2.96
N TYR A 81 0.70 15.10 1.83
CA TYR A 81 1.58 14.89 0.69
C TYR A 81 1.06 15.70 -0.51
N GLU A 82 1.95 16.30 -1.27
CA GLU A 82 1.61 17.12 -2.44
C GLU A 82 1.52 16.29 -3.72
N VAL A 83 0.68 16.70 -4.67
CA VAL A 83 0.68 16.11 -6.02
C VAL A 83 2.03 16.37 -6.68
N GLY A 84 2.61 15.35 -7.31
CA GLY A 84 3.96 15.33 -7.86
C GLY A 84 5.03 14.93 -6.84
N GLN A 85 4.68 14.81 -5.55
CA GLN A 85 5.64 14.37 -4.53
C GLN A 85 6.01 12.90 -4.71
N ARG A 86 7.31 12.62 -4.65
CA ARG A 86 7.87 11.26 -4.61
C ARG A 86 7.78 10.72 -3.19
N VAL A 87 7.19 9.54 -3.05
CA VAL A 87 6.93 8.88 -1.76
C VAL A 87 7.26 7.40 -1.85
N TYR A 88 7.53 6.80 -0.70
CA TYR A 88 7.58 5.35 -0.57
C TYR A 88 6.27 4.85 0.05
N VAL A 89 5.55 4.01 -0.67
CA VAL A 89 4.36 3.31 -0.16
C VAL A 89 4.73 1.91 0.32
N ARG A 90 4.15 1.51 1.46
CA ARG A 90 4.34 0.16 2.02
C ARG A 90 3.15 -0.26 2.90
N PRO A 91 3.01 -1.56 3.24
CA PRO A 91 2.12 -2.00 4.30
C PRO A 91 2.36 -1.22 5.59
N ALA A 92 1.29 -0.74 6.21
CA ALA A 92 1.35 -0.24 7.58
C ALA A 92 1.78 -1.37 8.53
N ARG A 93 2.41 -1.05 9.66
CA ARG A 93 2.82 -2.08 10.64
C ARG A 93 1.67 -2.94 11.15
N THR A 94 0.45 -2.42 11.14
CA THR A 94 -0.78 -3.09 11.57
C THR A 94 -1.56 -3.71 10.40
N ALA A 95 -1.03 -3.64 9.18
CA ALA A 95 -1.70 -4.15 7.99
C ALA A 95 -1.82 -5.68 8.05
N VAL A 96 -3.06 -6.17 7.99
CA VAL A 96 -3.37 -7.60 7.86
C VAL A 96 -3.98 -7.83 6.49
N GLY A 97 -3.31 -8.63 5.66
CA GLY A 97 -3.84 -8.96 4.34
C GLY A 97 -5.02 -9.93 4.44
N ALA A 98 -6.07 -9.69 3.67
CA ALA A 98 -7.14 -10.68 3.47
C ALA A 98 -6.86 -11.42 2.16
N LEU A 99 -6.70 -12.74 2.24
CA LEU A 99 -6.62 -13.61 1.07
C LEU A 99 -7.96 -13.60 0.34
N VAL A 100 -7.88 -13.65 -0.98
CA VAL A 100 -9.04 -13.76 -1.85
C VAL A 100 -8.77 -14.80 -2.92
N ASP A 101 -9.82 -15.53 -3.27
CA ASP A 101 -9.82 -16.60 -4.28
C ASP A 101 -9.74 -16.06 -5.71
#